data_AF-A0A7S2SGT8-F1
#
_entry.id   AF-A0A7S2SGT8-F1
#
_cell.length_a   1.000
_cell.length_b   1.000
_cell.length_c   1.000
_cell.angle_alpha   90.00
_cell.angle_beta   90.00
_cell.angle_gamma   90.00
#
_symmetry.space_group_name_H-M   'P 1'
#
loop_
_entity.id
_entity.type
_entity.pdbx_description
1 polymer ?
#
loop_
_entity_poly.entity_id
_entity_poly.type
_entity_poly.pdbx_seq_one_letter_code
_entity_poly.pdbx_strand_id
1 'polypeptide(L)'
;STSLTIVSGSGTVAIESVVFTAAAVSAVTTLGMSGDLTNSAGSILLTSTAAKAITHTGATGGSADLTISSTNGCVLIETVRVNAAAVSAVSTIDMTGDLTSTGGGIVLSSTAAKSVTHTGAAGGSADLTVSSTNGCVLIESVRFNGAAISAASTMAMTDDLTMSKNAATISHSG
;
A
#
# COMPACT_ATOMS: atom_id res chain seq x y z
N SER A 1 -25.10 23.23 -41.97
CA SER A 1 -25.78 24.16 -41.05
C SER A 1 -24.81 25.22 -40.60
N THR A 2 -25.11 26.50 -40.83
CA THR A 2 -24.28 27.61 -40.35
C THR A 2 -24.72 27.99 -38.94
N SER A 3 -23.90 27.68 -37.95
CA SER A 3 -23.92 28.48 -36.73
C SER A 3 -22.54 28.62 -36.08
N LEU A 4 -22.32 29.87 -35.71
CA LEU A 4 -21.36 30.43 -34.77
C LEU A 4 -22.24 31.40 -33.97
N THR A 5 -22.45 31.21 -32.67
CA THR A 5 -23.01 32.29 -31.86
C THR A 5 -22.48 32.24 -30.43
N ILE A 6 -21.88 33.37 -30.08
CA ILE A 6 -21.11 33.69 -28.89
C ILE A 6 -21.81 34.90 -28.30
N VAL A 7 -22.30 34.87 -27.05
CA VAL A 7 -22.92 36.08 -26.47
C VAL A 7 -22.59 36.22 -25.00
N SER A 8 -22.14 37.43 -24.65
CA SER A 8 -21.84 37.90 -23.30
C SER A 8 -22.89 38.94 -22.89
N GLY A 9 -23.74 38.60 -21.91
CA GLY A 9 -24.76 39.51 -21.37
C GLY A 9 -24.26 40.49 -20.30
N SER A 10 -23.27 40.11 -19.49
CA SER A 10 -22.49 41.08 -18.69
C SER A 10 -21.06 40.62 -18.34
N GLY A 11 -20.43 39.83 -19.23
CA GLY A 11 -18.97 39.60 -19.33
C GLY A 11 -18.51 38.20 -18.94
N THR A 12 -17.49 37.52 -19.51
CA THR A 12 -16.48 37.82 -20.55
C THR A 12 -16.57 36.85 -21.73
N VAL A 13 -16.05 37.27 -22.89
CA VAL A 13 -15.49 36.37 -23.93
C VAL A 13 -14.27 37.05 -24.54
N ALA A 14 -13.08 36.45 -24.46
CA ALA A 14 -11.99 36.80 -25.38
C ALA A 14 -11.08 35.58 -25.58
N ILE A 15 -11.06 35.14 -26.83
CA ILE A 15 -10.30 34.04 -27.42
C ILE A 15 -9.10 34.69 -28.11
N GLU A 16 -7.88 34.19 -27.96
CA GLU A 16 -6.72 34.68 -28.74
C GLU A 16 -6.00 33.51 -29.44
N SER A 17 -5.26 32.67 -28.72
CA SER A 17 -4.54 31.55 -29.33
C SER A 17 -5.38 30.27 -29.49
N VAL A 18 -6.53 30.15 -28.81
CA VAL A 18 -7.32 28.90 -28.77
C VAL A 18 -7.97 28.65 -30.13
N VAL A 19 -7.62 27.54 -30.78
CA VAL A 19 -8.14 27.17 -32.10
C VAL A 19 -9.11 26.00 -31.98
N PHE A 20 -10.31 26.19 -32.53
CA PHE A 20 -11.33 25.15 -32.70
C PHE A 20 -11.27 24.62 -34.13
N THR A 21 -11.08 23.32 -34.31
CA THR A 21 -11.05 22.68 -35.63
C THR A 21 -11.91 21.43 -35.61
N ALA A 22 -13.09 21.51 -36.23
CA ALA A 22 -14.15 20.53 -36.07
C ALA A 22 -14.47 20.27 -34.58
N ALA A 23 -14.22 19.07 -34.06
CA ALA A 23 -14.44 18.72 -32.65
C ALA A 23 -13.24 18.98 -31.73
N ALA A 24 -12.08 19.35 -32.28
CA ALA A 24 -10.86 19.56 -31.51
C ALA A 24 -10.74 21.01 -31.01
N VAL A 25 -10.14 21.17 -29.82
CA VAL A 25 -9.74 22.47 -29.24
C VAL A 25 -8.25 22.41 -28.94
N SER A 26 -7.49 23.45 -29.31
CA SER A 26 -6.03 23.48 -29.16
C SER A 26 -5.53 24.82 -28.60
N ALA A 27 -4.24 24.87 -28.23
CA ALA A 27 -3.57 26.02 -27.60
C ALA A 27 -4.13 26.49 -26.24
N VAL A 28 -5.01 25.69 -25.63
CA VAL A 28 -5.47 25.89 -24.24
C VAL A 28 -4.33 25.59 -23.29
N THR A 29 -3.90 26.60 -22.53
CA THR A 29 -2.85 26.46 -21.50
C THR A 29 -3.42 26.08 -20.14
N THR A 30 -4.60 26.60 -19.80
CA THR A 30 -5.30 26.35 -18.55
C THR A 30 -6.80 26.19 -18.81
N LEU A 31 -7.42 25.16 -18.22
CA LEU A 31 -8.87 24.98 -18.19
C LEU A 31 -9.35 25.13 -16.74
N GLY A 32 -10.05 26.22 -16.45
CA GLY A 32 -10.71 26.45 -15.16
C GLY A 32 -12.18 26.04 -15.21
N MET A 33 -12.66 25.35 -14.18
CA MET A 33 -14.05 24.86 -14.09
C MET A 33 -14.62 25.11 -12.69
N SER A 34 -15.87 25.55 -12.61
CA SER A 34 -16.61 25.70 -11.35
C SER A 34 -17.50 24.49 -11.02
N GLY A 35 -17.50 23.48 -11.89
CA GLY A 35 -18.27 22.26 -11.77
C GLY A 35 -17.51 21.09 -12.41
N ASP A 36 -18.23 20.00 -12.70
CA ASP A 36 -17.62 18.74 -13.11
C ASP A 36 -17.15 18.72 -14.57
N LEU A 37 -16.03 18.04 -14.81
CA LEU A 37 -15.64 17.60 -16.15
C LEU A 37 -16.28 16.24 -16.45
N THR A 38 -17.30 16.22 -17.31
CA THR A 38 -17.91 14.98 -17.79
C THR A 38 -17.28 14.55 -19.11
N ASN A 39 -16.62 13.39 -19.14
CA ASN A 39 -16.09 12.77 -20.35
C ASN A 39 -16.87 11.49 -20.68
N SER A 40 -17.95 11.61 -21.45
CA SER A 40 -18.91 10.51 -21.70
C SER A 40 -18.40 9.41 -22.63
N ALA A 41 -17.29 9.64 -23.34
CA ALA A 41 -16.68 8.67 -24.25
C ALA A 41 -15.17 8.90 -24.36
N GLY A 42 -14.43 7.88 -24.76
CA GLY A 42 -12.97 7.95 -24.92
C GLY A 42 -12.21 8.02 -23.59
N SER A 43 -10.93 8.38 -23.68
CA SER A 43 -10.00 8.44 -22.53
C SER A 43 -9.46 9.85 -22.36
N ILE A 44 -9.03 10.17 -21.13
CA ILE A 44 -8.19 11.35 -20.87
C ILE A 44 -6.74 10.90 -21.06
N LEU A 45 -6.05 11.52 -22.03
CA LEU A 45 -4.67 11.17 -22.38
C LEU A 45 -3.69 12.28 -21.96
N LEU A 46 -2.68 11.93 -21.16
CA LEU A 46 -1.63 12.84 -20.69
C LEU A 46 -0.30 12.50 -21.39
N THR A 47 0.01 13.16 -22.50
CA THR A 47 1.07 12.72 -23.45
C THR A 47 2.45 13.37 -23.30
N SER A 48 2.58 14.40 -22.46
CA SER A 48 3.86 15.10 -22.31
C SER A 48 4.94 14.17 -21.73
N THR A 49 6.16 14.30 -22.24
CA THR A 49 7.33 13.57 -21.72
C THR A 49 7.80 14.08 -20.36
N ALA A 50 7.41 15.30 -19.98
CA ALA A 50 7.62 15.83 -18.64
C ALA A 50 6.56 15.28 -17.67
N ALA A 51 6.91 15.20 -16.38
CA ALA A 51 6.02 14.70 -15.33
C ALA A 51 4.61 15.32 -15.42
N LYS A 52 3.61 14.48 -15.18
CA LYS A 52 2.20 14.86 -15.08
C LYS A 52 1.66 14.37 -13.76
N ALA A 53 0.73 15.13 -13.20
CA ALA A 53 0.11 14.83 -11.92
C ALA A 53 -1.38 15.16 -11.97
N ILE A 54 -2.15 14.39 -11.24
CA ILE A 54 -3.51 14.73 -10.82
C ILE A 54 -3.40 15.10 -9.34
N THR A 55 -3.52 16.38 -9.03
CA THR A 55 -3.35 16.89 -7.67
C THR A 55 -4.69 17.33 -7.10
N HIS A 56 -5.02 16.84 -5.90
CA HIS A 56 -6.21 17.22 -5.16
C HIS A 56 -5.81 17.97 -3.87
N THR A 57 -6.41 19.14 -3.63
CA THR A 57 -6.13 20.00 -2.46
C THR A 57 -7.29 19.98 -1.47
N GLY A 58 -7.84 18.81 -1.18
CA GLY A 58 -8.93 18.62 -0.22
C GLY A 58 -8.59 19.10 1.18
N ALA A 59 -9.63 19.47 1.94
CA ALA A 59 -9.48 19.85 3.35
C ALA A 59 -8.92 18.69 4.19
N THR A 60 -8.08 19.01 5.18
CA THR A 60 -7.57 18.04 6.14
C THR A 60 -8.72 17.44 6.97
N GLY A 61 -8.67 16.13 7.26
CA GLY A 61 -9.64 15.47 8.16
C GLY A 61 -10.53 14.39 7.51
N GLY A 62 -10.22 13.95 6.29
CA GLY A 62 -10.84 12.75 5.68
C GLY A 62 -12.25 12.94 5.13
N SER A 63 -12.74 14.17 5.04
CA SER A 63 -14.04 14.46 4.38
C SER A 63 -13.90 14.96 2.95
N ALA A 64 -12.66 15.13 2.46
CA ALA A 64 -12.37 15.65 1.13
C ALA A 64 -11.23 14.85 0.49
N ASP A 65 -11.54 13.62 0.07
CA ASP A 65 -10.57 12.71 -0.53
C ASP A 65 -10.69 12.68 -2.06
N LEU A 66 -9.57 12.43 -2.74
CA LEU A 66 -9.59 12.10 -4.16
C LEU A 66 -10.06 10.66 -4.33
N THR A 67 -11.27 10.46 -4.85
CA THR A 67 -11.78 9.14 -5.18
C THR A 67 -11.46 8.79 -6.63
N ILE A 68 -10.73 7.69 -6.84
CA ILE A 68 -10.52 7.07 -8.16
C ILE A 68 -11.20 5.71 -8.13
N SER A 69 -12.22 5.52 -8.95
CA SER A 69 -13.04 4.31 -8.93
C SER A 69 -13.45 3.86 -10.33
N SER A 70 -13.80 2.59 -10.43
CA SER A 70 -14.38 1.99 -11.61
C SER A 70 -15.61 1.20 -11.19
N THR A 71 -16.77 1.49 -11.80
CA THR A 71 -18.05 0.87 -11.42
C THR A 71 -18.15 -0.58 -11.89
N ASN A 72 -17.54 -0.89 -13.04
CA ASN A 72 -17.68 -2.18 -13.71
C ASN A 72 -16.34 -2.93 -13.85
N GLY A 73 -15.31 -2.52 -13.10
CA GLY A 73 -13.98 -3.14 -13.20
C GLY A 73 -13.00 -2.66 -12.12
N CYS A 74 -11.73 -3.03 -12.28
CA CYS A 74 -10.65 -2.59 -11.40
C CYS A 74 -10.11 -1.22 -11.84
N VAL A 75 -9.47 -0.50 -10.91
CA VAL A 75 -8.51 0.55 -11.27
C VAL A 75 -7.18 -0.12 -11.56
N LEU A 76 -6.61 0.17 -12.73
CA LEU A 76 -5.27 -0.30 -13.11
C LEU A 76 -4.27 0.83 -12.97
N ILE A 77 -3.15 0.55 -12.30
CA ILE A 77 -1.99 1.43 -12.18
C ILE A 77 -0.81 0.61 -12.68
N GLU A 78 -0.41 0.82 -13.94
CA GLU A 78 0.44 -0.12 -14.68
C GLU A 78 -0.15 -1.55 -14.60
N THR A 79 0.60 -2.50 -14.01
CA THR A 79 0.19 -3.89 -13.82
C THR A 79 -0.56 -4.12 -12.51
N VAL A 80 -0.50 -3.17 -11.57
CA VAL A 80 -1.16 -3.28 -10.27
C VAL A 80 -2.65 -3.06 -10.45
N ARG A 81 -3.46 -3.95 -9.85
CA ARG A 81 -4.92 -3.87 -9.91
C ARG A 81 -5.49 -3.62 -8.52
N VAL A 82 -6.33 -2.61 -8.41
CA VAL A 82 -7.13 -2.30 -7.22
C VAL A 82 -8.58 -2.69 -7.50
N ASN A 83 -9.12 -3.62 -6.70
CA ASN A 83 -10.51 -4.06 -6.76
C ASN A 83 -11.13 -4.02 -5.37
N ALA A 84 -11.96 -3.00 -5.12
CA ALA A 84 -12.45 -2.67 -3.79
C ALA A 84 -11.28 -2.62 -2.78
N ALA A 85 -11.30 -3.47 -1.74
CA ALA A 85 -10.25 -3.53 -0.73
C ALA A 85 -9.02 -4.38 -1.13
N ALA A 86 -9.04 -5.07 -2.27
CA ALA A 86 -7.97 -5.96 -2.69
C ALA A 86 -6.98 -5.27 -3.64
N VAL A 87 -5.69 -5.52 -3.42
CA VAL A 87 -4.59 -5.10 -4.30
C VAL A 87 -3.84 -6.33 -4.78
N SER A 88 -3.56 -6.42 -6.08
CA SER A 88 -2.94 -7.60 -6.69
C SER A 88 -1.90 -7.24 -7.76
N ALA A 89 -1.09 -8.24 -8.16
CA ALA A 89 0.02 -8.12 -9.11
C ALA A 89 1.15 -7.16 -8.68
N VAL A 90 1.26 -6.89 -7.38
CA VAL A 90 2.38 -6.16 -6.78
C VAL A 90 3.61 -7.08 -6.75
N SER A 91 4.72 -6.62 -7.32
CA SER A 91 5.99 -7.38 -7.34
C SER A 91 6.86 -7.11 -6.12
N THR A 92 6.86 -5.88 -5.61
CA THR A 92 7.66 -5.44 -4.46
C THR A 92 6.92 -4.34 -3.72
N ILE A 93 7.01 -4.35 -2.39
CA ILE A 93 6.50 -3.31 -1.52
C ILE A 93 7.70 -2.76 -0.75
N ASP A 94 8.00 -1.48 -0.93
CA ASP A 94 8.98 -0.75 -0.14
C ASP A 94 8.24 0.12 0.90
N MET A 95 8.69 0.10 2.16
CA MET A 95 8.02 0.79 3.27
C MET A 95 9.07 1.48 4.14
N THR A 96 8.87 2.77 4.39
CA THR A 96 9.72 3.55 5.31
C THR A 96 9.24 3.49 6.77
N GLY A 97 8.13 2.81 7.02
CA GLY A 97 7.49 2.69 8.34
C GLY A 97 6.83 1.32 8.53
N ASP A 98 5.90 1.24 9.48
CA ASP A 98 5.34 -0.04 9.93
C ASP A 98 4.28 -0.61 8.98
N LEU A 99 4.28 -1.94 8.85
CA LEU A 99 3.15 -2.69 8.28
C LEU A 99 2.19 -3.10 9.41
N THR A 100 1.01 -2.48 9.45
CA THR A 100 -0.04 -2.81 10.43
C THR A 100 -1.16 -3.64 9.78
N SER A 101 -1.51 -4.79 10.37
CA SER A 101 -2.65 -5.63 9.96
C SER A 101 -3.65 -5.76 11.11
N THR A 102 -4.88 -5.26 10.93
CA THR A 102 -5.92 -5.25 11.98
C THR A 102 -7.03 -6.29 11.77
N GLY A 103 -7.20 -6.79 10.54
CA GLY A 103 -8.28 -7.72 10.16
C GLY A 103 -7.88 -9.19 10.06
N GLY A 104 -6.61 -9.54 10.32
CA GLY A 104 -6.12 -10.91 10.17
C GLY A 104 -4.59 -11.03 10.23
N GLY A 105 -4.07 -12.21 9.86
CA GLY A 105 -2.64 -12.52 9.83
C GLY A 105 -1.96 -12.28 8.47
N ILE A 106 -0.64 -12.44 8.44
CA ILE A 106 0.19 -12.41 7.22
C ILE A 106 0.39 -13.86 6.76
N VAL A 107 0.01 -14.18 5.51
CA VAL A 107 0.08 -15.53 4.95
C VAL A 107 1.14 -15.62 3.86
N LEU A 108 2.11 -16.54 4.02
CA LEU A 108 3.18 -16.81 3.04
C LEU A 108 2.91 -18.15 2.34
N SER A 109 1.98 -18.17 1.37
CA SER A 109 1.36 -19.40 0.85
C SER A 109 2.07 -20.10 -0.32
N SER A 110 3.12 -19.51 -0.91
CA SER A 110 3.79 -20.15 -2.05
C SER A 110 4.58 -21.39 -1.63
N THR A 111 4.56 -22.41 -2.47
CA THR A 111 5.24 -23.70 -2.25
C THR A 111 6.77 -23.63 -2.31
N ALA A 112 7.32 -22.54 -2.86
CA ALA A 112 8.75 -22.28 -2.79
C ALA A 112 9.14 -21.81 -1.38
N ALA A 113 10.41 -21.93 -1.00
CA ALA A 113 10.91 -21.43 0.28
C ALA A 113 10.50 -19.96 0.52
N LYS A 114 10.21 -19.66 1.78
CA LYS A 114 9.89 -18.32 2.27
C LYS A 114 10.72 -18.03 3.51
N SER A 115 11.06 -16.76 3.68
CA SER A 115 11.84 -16.31 4.82
C SER A 115 11.36 -14.95 5.27
N VAL A 116 11.43 -14.74 6.59
CA VAL A 116 11.39 -13.41 7.20
C VAL A 116 12.82 -13.12 7.63
N THR A 117 13.45 -12.15 6.98
CA THR A 117 14.86 -11.82 7.22
C THR A 117 14.96 -10.43 7.83
N HIS A 118 15.69 -10.33 8.95
CA HIS A 118 15.99 -9.07 9.62
C HIS A 118 17.50 -8.82 9.55
N THR A 119 17.90 -7.67 9.02
CA THR A 119 19.32 -7.26 8.88
C THR A 119 19.69 -6.21 9.91
N GLY A 120 19.44 -6.52 11.18
CA GLY A 120 19.77 -5.64 12.31
C GLY A 120 21.28 -5.38 12.43
N ALA A 121 21.63 -4.24 13.01
CA ALA A 121 23.02 -3.93 13.37
C ALA A 121 23.54 -4.91 14.43
N ALA A 122 24.82 -5.24 14.36
CA ALA A 122 25.48 -6.06 15.37
C ALA A 122 25.42 -5.39 16.77
N GLY A 123 25.36 -6.21 17.82
CA GLY A 123 25.44 -5.72 19.21
C GLY A 123 24.11 -5.65 19.98
N GLY A 124 23.06 -6.35 19.54
CA GLY A 124 21.83 -6.57 20.34
C GLY A 124 20.93 -5.34 20.50
N SER A 125 21.21 -4.26 19.77
CA SER A 125 20.39 -3.02 19.81
C SER A 125 19.38 -2.93 18.67
N ALA A 126 19.46 -3.86 17.71
CA ALA A 126 18.60 -3.95 16.55
C ALA A 126 18.22 -5.41 16.35
N ASP A 127 17.33 -5.91 17.21
CA ASP A 127 16.92 -7.31 17.22
C ASP A 127 15.54 -7.47 16.58
N LEU A 128 15.31 -8.61 15.93
CA LEU A 128 13.97 -9.02 15.54
C LEU A 128 13.22 -9.51 16.78
N THR A 129 12.21 -8.76 17.22
CA THR A 129 11.31 -9.20 18.29
C THR A 129 10.04 -9.80 17.70
N VAL A 130 9.76 -11.06 18.05
CA VAL A 130 8.47 -11.71 17.79
C VAL A 130 7.78 -11.91 19.14
N SER A 131 6.63 -11.28 19.33
CA SER A 131 5.95 -11.28 20.63
C SER A 131 4.43 -11.38 20.46
N SER A 132 3.76 -11.74 21.55
CA SER A 132 2.32 -11.77 21.66
C SER A 132 1.92 -11.18 23.01
N THR A 133 1.09 -10.13 23.00
CA THR A 133 0.71 -9.38 24.21
C THR A 133 -0.28 -10.15 25.10
N ASN A 134 -1.16 -10.95 24.49
CA ASN A 134 -2.26 -11.62 25.18
C ASN A 134 -2.16 -13.16 25.12
N GLY A 135 -1.00 -13.70 24.76
CA GLY A 135 -0.81 -15.14 24.57
C GLY A 135 0.64 -15.53 24.29
N CYS A 136 0.88 -16.81 24.00
CA CYS A 136 2.20 -17.33 23.62
C CYS A 136 2.51 -17.04 22.15
N VAL A 137 3.80 -17.03 21.79
CA VAL A 137 4.21 -17.24 20.39
C VAL A 137 4.22 -18.74 20.11
N LEU A 138 3.55 -19.16 19.04
CA LEU A 138 3.50 -20.54 18.60
C LEU A 138 4.34 -20.69 17.34
N ILE A 139 5.22 -21.70 17.33
CA ILE A 139 5.92 -22.17 16.13
C ILE A 139 5.61 -23.66 16.03
N GLU A 140 4.79 -24.02 15.03
CA GLU A 140 4.09 -25.30 14.97
C GLU A 140 3.43 -25.66 16.32
N SER A 141 3.94 -26.68 17.01
CA SER A 141 3.43 -27.14 18.32
C SER A 141 4.22 -26.59 19.51
N VAL A 142 5.36 -25.93 19.28
CA VAL A 142 6.20 -25.35 20.33
C VAL A 142 5.62 -24.03 20.79
N ARG A 143 5.54 -23.83 22.11
CA ARG A 143 5.02 -22.61 22.72
C ARG A 143 6.13 -21.85 23.44
N PHE A 144 6.25 -20.57 23.12
CA PHE A 144 7.10 -19.60 23.81
C PHE A 144 6.22 -18.68 24.66
N ASN A 145 6.41 -18.72 25.99
CA ASN A 145 5.69 -17.87 26.95
C ASN A 145 6.70 -17.09 27.80
N GLY A 146 7.01 -15.87 27.39
CA GLY A 146 8.15 -15.13 27.93
C GLY A 146 9.45 -15.92 27.74
N ALA A 147 10.14 -16.22 28.83
CA ALA A 147 11.38 -17.01 28.81
C ALA A 147 11.16 -18.54 28.81
N ALA A 148 9.93 -19.03 28.96
CA ALA A 148 9.64 -20.46 29.03
C ALA A 148 9.36 -21.06 27.64
N ILE A 149 9.89 -22.26 27.40
CA ILE A 149 9.61 -23.09 26.21
C ILE A 149 8.92 -24.37 26.67
N SER A 150 7.86 -24.77 25.96
CA SER A 150 7.12 -26.02 26.26
C SER A 150 6.71 -26.75 24.97
N ALA A 151 6.36 -28.03 25.11
CA ALA A 151 5.96 -28.95 24.02
C ALA A 151 7.02 -29.24 22.96
N ALA A 152 8.28 -28.81 23.17
CA ALA A 152 9.41 -29.30 22.38
C ALA A 152 9.62 -30.79 22.67
N SER A 153 9.56 -31.63 21.63
CA SER A 153 9.72 -33.09 21.74
C SER A 153 11.18 -33.51 21.85
N THR A 154 12.06 -32.85 21.11
CA THR A 154 13.51 -33.13 21.07
C THR A 154 14.28 -31.82 21.00
N MET A 155 15.32 -31.70 21.84
CA MET A 155 16.26 -30.58 21.80
C MET A 155 17.67 -31.15 21.58
N ALA A 156 18.24 -30.91 20.41
CA ALA A 156 19.64 -31.24 20.13
C ALA A 156 20.50 -29.99 20.36
N MET A 157 21.58 -30.13 21.13
CA MET A 157 22.55 -29.06 21.40
C MET A 157 23.91 -29.53 20.88
N THR A 158 24.53 -28.75 20.01
CA THR A 158 25.88 -29.03 19.46
C THR A 158 27.00 -28.57 20.38
N ASP A 159 26.69 -27.64 21.29
CA ASP A 159 27.60 -27.02 22.25
C ASP A 159 27.02 -27.13 23.68
N ASP A 160 27.59 -26.36 24.62
CA ASP A 160 27.27 -26.45 26.04
C ASP A 160 25.88 -25.88 26.42
N LEU A 161 25.18 -26.58 27.31
CA LEU A 161 24.04 -26.03 28.05
C LEU A 161 24.55 -25.32 29.32
N THR A 162 24.40 -23.99 29.37
CA THR A 162 24.76 -23.21 30.57
C THR A 162 23.57 -23.00 31.50
N MET A 163 23.67 -23.46 32.75
CA MET A 163 22.68 -23.19 33.80
C MET A 163 23.27 -22.27 34.89
N SER A 164 23.02 -20.96 34.78
CA SER A 164 23.75 -19.92 35.52
C SER A 164 23.22 -19.60 36.93
N LYS A 165 22.09 -20.18 37.36
CA LYS A 165 21.56 -20.00 38.71
C LYS A 165 22.29 -20.92 39.69
N ASN A 166 22.55 -20.45 40.92
CA ASN A 166 23.21 -21.25 41.97
C ASN A 166 22.51 -22.60 42.24
N ALA A 167 21.19 -22.67 42.04
CA ALA A 167 20.40 -23.88 42.13
C ALA A 167 19.68 -24.12 40.80
N ALA A 168 20.36 -24.80 39.88
CA ALA A 168 19.81 -25.24 38.60
C ALA A 168 19.57 -26.76 38.66
N THR A 169 18.44 -27.23 38.14
CA THR A 169 18.06 -28.66 38.20
C THR A 169 17.62 -29.18 36.85
N ILE A 170 18.04 -30.40 36.52
CA ILE A 170 17.48 -31.21 35.44
C ILE A 170 16.72 -32.34 36.13
N SER A 171 15.43 -32.45 35.83
CA SER A 171 14.59 -33.55 36.31
C SER A 171 14.21 -34.41 35.12
N HIS A 172 14.46 -35.72 35.23
CA HIS A 172 14.06 -36.72 34.25
C HIS A 172 13.22 -37.79 34.97
N SER A 173 12.10 -38.18 34.35
CA SER A 173 11.15 -39.14 34.93
C SER A 173 11.04 -40.45 34.14
N GLY A 174 11.92 -40.65 33.16
CA GLY A 174 12.07 -41.91 32.44
C GLY A 174 13.19 -42.77 32.98
#